data_AF-A0A838GFJ7-F1
#
_entry.id   AF-A0A838GFJ7-F1
#
_cell.length_a   1.000
_cell.length_b   1.000
_cell.length_c   1.000
_cell.angle_alpha   90.00
_cell.angle_beta   90.00
_cell.angle_gamma   90.00
#
_symmetry.space_group_name_H-M   'P 1'
#
loop_
_entity.id
_entity.type
_entity.pdbx_description
1 polymer ?
#
loop_
_entity_poly.entity_id
_entity_poly.type
_entity_poly.pdbx_seq_one_letter_code
_entity_poly.pdbx_strand_id
1 'polypeptide(L)'
;IASIPYIDRSPLGVGILGTSSKGRKIIAFSAVYTSATLIGMVLLEEAIGTGTQFGIGRWLMENQGAPAWVGSIVLSSLIVLGAIGVLVVMVKSIFRPTTRELIIALFTAFFVTYWLLGIIGTSFRGPEQAFTLPWDLPLVHH
;
A
#
# COMPACT_ATOMS: atom_id res chain seq x y z
N ILE A 1 -13.02 -12.35 -1.04
CA ILE A 1 -13.64 -12.90 0.20
C ILE A 1 -14.54 -14.10 -0.12
N ALA A 2 -15.35 -14.05 -1.20
CA ALA A 2 -16.18 -15.18 -1.66
C ALA A 2 -15.39 -16.43 -2.16
N SER A 3 -14.11 -16.31 -2.48
CA SER A 3 -13.26 -17.43 -2.95
C SER A 3 -12.49 -18.15 -1.85
N ILE A 4 -12.53 -17.66 -0.61
CA ILE A 4 -11.83 -18.24 0.55
C ILE A 4 -12.16 -19.75 0.74
N PRO A 5 -13.41 -20.25 0.53
CA PRO A 5 -13.73 -21.67 0.69
C PRO A 5 -13.03 -22.61 -0.30
N TYR A 6 -12.57 -22.11 -1.45
CA TYR A 6 -11.96 -22.95 -2.48
C TYR A 6 -10.48 -23.23 -2.22
N ILE A 7 -9.80 -22.35 -1.48
CA ILE A 7 -8.37 -22.44 -1.17
C ILE A 7 -8.16 -23.05 0.23
N ASP A 8 -9.14 -22.94 1.14
CA ASP A 8 -9.10 -23.51 2.48
C ASP A 8 -10.40 -24.28 2.80
N ARG A 9 -10.28 -25.61 2.88
CA ARG A 9 -11.40 -26.55 3.10
C ARG A 9 -11.63 -26.91 4.57
N SER A 10 -10.98 -26.23 5.52
CA SER A 10 -11.18 -26.49 6.95
C SER A 10 -12.53 -25.93 7.44
N PRO A 11 -13.44 -26.76 8.00
CA PRO A 11 -14.74 -26.33 8.52
C PRO A 11 -14.65 -25.51 9.82
N LEU A 12 -13.45 -25.28 10.37
CA LEU A 12 -13.26 -24.50 11.58
C LEU A 12 -13.44 -23.00 11.32
N GLY A 13 -14.45 -22.39 11.94
CA GLY A 13 -14.60 -20.94 12.07
C GLY A 13 -15.04 -20.21 10.80
N VAL A 14 -15.98 -20.78 10.04
CA VAL A 14 -16.60 -20.13 8.88
C VAL A 14 -17.41 -18.90 9.35
N GLY A 15 -17.15 -17.73 8.78
CA GLY A 15 -17.95 -16.51 9.02
C GLY A 15 -17.43 -15.53 10.09
N ILE A 16 -16.31 -15.82 10.77
CA ILE A 16 -15.74 -14.91 11.79
C ILE A 16 -14.30 -14.54 11.42
N LEU A 17 -14.07 -13.27 11.05
CA LEU A 17 -12.73 -12.70 10.87
C LEU A 17 -12.04 -12.61 12.24
N GLY A 18 -11.00 -13.43 12.47
CA GLY A 18 -10.15 -13.33 13.66
C GLY A 18 -10.49 -14.28 14.83
N THR A 19 -11.07 -15.46 14.57
CA THR A 19 -11.29 -16.51 15.60
C THR A 19 -10.01 -16.94 16.31
N SER A 20 -8.88 -16.95 15.60
CA SER A 20 -7.56 -17.27 16.14
C SER A 20 -6.87 -16.03 16.72
N SER A 21 -6.30 -16.16 17.92
CA SER A 21 -5.45 -15.13 18.54
C SER A 21 -4.28 -14.72 17.64
N LYS A 22 -3.80 -15.63 16.80
CA LYS A 22 -2.76 -15.38 15.80
C LYS A 22 -3.27 -14.51 14.64
N GLY A 23 -4.47 -14.79 14.14
CA GLY A 23 -5.09 -14.00 13.05
C GLY A 23 -5.29 -12.54 13.43
N ARG A 24 -5.70 -12.25 14.67
CA ARG A 24 -5.82 -10.86 15.17
C ARG A 24 -4.49 -10.11 15.19
N LYS A 25 -3.40 -10.79 15.59
CA LYS A 25 -2.04 -10.20 15.55
C LYS A 25 -1.61 -9.89 14.11
N ILE A 26 -1.91 -10.79 13.17
CA ILE A 26 -1.60 -10.59 11.75
C ILE A 26 -2.37 -9.41 11.16
N ILE A 27 -3.65 -9.24 11.50
CA ILE A 27 -4.46 -8.07 11.09
C ILE A 27 -3.82 -6.79 11.61
N ALA A 28 -3.55 -6.71 12.91
CA ALA A 28 -2.95 -5.51 13.51
C ALA A 28 -1.58 -5.19 12.89
N PHE A 29 -0.72 -6.21 12.74
CA PHE A 29 0.59 -6.06 12.10
C PHE A 29 0.47 -5.56 10.65
N SER A 30 -0.41 -6.18 9.85
CA SER A 30 -0.58 -5.81 8.44
C SER A 30 -1.13 -4.40 8.29
N ALA A 31 -2.05 -3.99 9.18
CA ALA A 31 -2.58 -2.63 9.21
C ALA A 31 -1.49 -1.60 9.54
N VAL A 32 -0.71 -1.83 10.60
CA VAL A 32 0.37 -0.93 11.01
C VAL A 32 1.46 -0.85 9.93
N TYR A 33 1.88 -2.00 9.40
CA TYR A 33 2.86 -2.05 8.31
C TYR A 33 2.39 -1.26 7.10
N THR A 34 1.15 -1.47 6.66
CA THR A 34 0.60 -0.82 5.47
C THR A 34 0.50 0.68 5.67
N SER A 35 -0.02 1.13 6.80
CA SER A 35 -0.12 2.56 7.11
C SER A 35 1.26 3.23 7.16
N ALA A 36 2.23 2.63 7.86
CA ALA A 36 3.57 3.17 7.96
C ALA A 36 4.28 3.21 6.60
N THR A 37 4.14 2.15 5.80
CA THR A 37 4.74 2.06 4.46
C THR A 37 4.14 3.10 3.52
N LEU A 38 2.83 3.25 3.50
CA LEU A 38 2.16 4.23 2.63
C LEU A 38 2.47 5.66 3.04
N ILE A 39 2.43 5.98 4.33
CA ILE A 39 2.81 7.31 4.83
C ILE A 39 4.26 7.61 4.45
N GLY A 40 5.17 6.64 4.68
CA GLY A 40 6.57 6.77 4.31
C GLY A 40 6.77 7.00 2.81
N MET A 41 6.07 6.26 1.96
CA MET A 41 6.11 6.43 0.51
C MET A 41 5.57 7.80 0.08
N VAL A 42 4.45 8.26 0.63
CA VAL A 42 3.89 9.58 0.28
C VAL A 42 4.87 10.69 0.65
N LEU A 43 5.44 10.66 1.86
CA LEU A 43 6.41 11.66 2.30
C LEU A 43 7.72 11.61 1.52
N LEU A 44 8.19 10.41 1.15
CA LEU A 44 9.40 10.23 0.36
C LEU A 44 9.22 10.78 -1.06
N GLU A 45 8.06 10.55 -1.68
CA GLU A 45 7.74 11.09 -2.99
C GLU A 45 7.73 12.62 -2.97
N GLU A 46 7.10 13.22 -1.96
CA GLU A 46 7.06 14.68 -1.78
C GLU A 46 8.47 15.27 -1.59
N ALA A 47 9.32 14.61 -0.79
CA ALA A 47 10.67 15.10 -0.51
C ALA A 47 11.62 15.04 -1.72
N ILE A 48 11.41 14.08 -2.63
CA ILE A 48 12.25 13.90 -3.83
C ILE A 48 11.71 14.69 -5.02
N GLY A 49 10.39 14.79 -5.12
CA GLY A 49 9.68 15.48 -6.20
C GLY A 49 8.48 14.66 -6.66
N THR A 50 7.31 15.30 -6.63
CA THR A 50 6.02 14.69 -6.97
C THR A 50 6.03 14.12 -8.39
N GLY A 51 5.65 12.85 -8.52
CA GLY A 51 5.52 12.17 -9.82
C GLY A 51 6.83 11.61 -10.38
N THR A 52 7.91 11.61 -9.59
CA THR A 52 9.22 11.08 -10.02
C THR A 52 9.42 9.60 -9.67
N GLN A 53 8.51 8.99 -8.90
CA GLN A 53 8.61 7.62 -8.40
C GLN A 53 9.93 7.43 -7.63
N PHE A 54 10.12 8.25 -6.61
CA PHE A 54 11.32 8.32 -5.78
C PHE A 54 12.59 8.66 -6.59
N GLY A 55 12.48 9.47 -7.65
CA GLY A 55 13.58 9.84 -8.53
C GLY A 55 14.01 8.76 -9.54
N ILE A 56 13.53 7.52 -9.39
CA ILE A 56 13.88 6.40 -10.27
C ILE A 56 13.24 6.60 -11.65
N GLY A 57 11.98 7.03 -11.69
CA GLY A 57 11.26 7.26 -12.95
C GLY A 57 11.93 8.33 -13.80
N ARG A 58 12.34 9.43 -13.14
CA ARG A 58 13.08 10.52 -13.80
C ARG A 58 14.41 10.04 -14.38
N TRP A 59 15.21 9.33 -13.58
CA TRP A 59 16.48 8.77 -14.05
C TRP A 59 16.29 7.80 -15.22
N LEU A 60 15.24 6.97 -15.20
CA LEU A 60 14.95 6.03 -16.30
C LEU A 60 14.65 6.76 -17.61
N MET A 61 13.87 7.84 -17.55
CA MET A 61 13.46 8.59 -18.74
C MET A 61 14.57 9.51 -19.25
N GLU A 62 15.22 10.26 -18.36
CA GLU A 62 16.21 11.28 -18.72
C GLU A 62 17.59 10.67 -19.02
N ASN A 63 18.04 9.66 -18.27
CA ASN A 63 19.39 9.07 -18.44
C ASN A 63 19.41 7.84 -19.34
N GLN A 64 18.37 7.00 -19.27
CA GLN A 64 18.31 5.73 -20.00
C GLN A 64 17.41 5.78 -21.25
N GLY A 65 16.77 6.92 -21.52
CA GLY A 65 15.87 7.10 -22.66
C GLY A 65 14.67 6.14 -22.63
N ALA A 66 14.27 5.67 -21.44
CA ALA A 66 13.18 4.73 -21.32
C ALA A 66 11.85 5.36 -21.75
N PRO A 67 11.00 4.65 -22.51
CA PRO A 67 9.67 5.14 -22.87
C PRO A 67 8.81 5.44 -21.64
N ALA A 68 7.94 6.45 -21.73
CA ALA A 68 7.10 6.91 -20.61
C ALA A 68 6.25 5.79 -19.97
N TRP A 69 5.80 4.80 -20.75
CA TRP A 69 5.01 3.67 -20.25
C TRP A 69 5.79 2.77 -19.28
N VAL A 70 7.13 2.76 -19.36
CA VAL A 70 7.98 1.99 -18.46
C VAL A 70 7.93 2.56 -17.05
N GLY A 71 8.02 3.89 -16.92
CA GLY A 71 7.83 4.55 -15.62
C GLY A 71 6.40 4.36 -15.11
N SER A 72 5.41 4.74 -15.92
CA SER A 72 4.02 4.79 -15.44
C SER A 72 3.43 3.42 -15.13
N ILE A 73 3.74 2.38 -15.92
CA ILE A 73 3.15 1.04 -15.76
C ILE A 73 4.12 0.10 -15.04
N VAL A 74 5.32 -0.09 -15.59
CA VAL A 74 6.23 -1.15 -15.12
C VAL A 74 6.79 -0.80 -13.75
N LEU A 75 7.40 0.38 -13.62
CA LEU A 75 8.00 0.81 -12.35
C LEU A 75 6.94 0.93 -11.25
N SER A 76 5.79 1.54 -11.53
CA SER A 76 4.66 1.59 -10.59
C SER A 76 4.24 0.19 -10.12
N SER A 77 4.09 -0.75 -11.06
CA SER A 77 3.69 -2.11 -10.74
C SER A 77 4.73 -2.82 -9.89
N LEU A 78 6.02 -2.64 -10.21
CA LEU A 78 7.12 -3.23 -9.44
C LEU A 78 7.20 -2.67 -8.02
N ILE A 79 6.97 -1.37 -7.81
CA ILE A 79 6.93 -0.77 -6.47
C ILE A 79 5.81 -1.39 -5.63
N VAL A 80 4.60 -1.49 -6.21
CA VAL A 80 3.44 -2.09 -5.52
C VAL A 80 3.69 -3.57 -5.22
N LEU A 81 4.17 -4.34 -6.20
CA LEU A 81 4.49 -5.75 -6.02
C LEU A 81 5.62 -5.96 -5.01
N GLY A 82 6.61 -5.07 -4.99
CA GLY A 82 7.69 -5.04 -4.01
C GLY A 82 7.17 -4.85 -2.60
N ALA A 83 6.29 -3.85 -2.38
CA ALA A 83 5.67 -3.61 -1.08
C ALA A 83 4.82 -4.81 -0.60
N ILE A 84 4.03 -5.40 -1.49
CA ILE A 84 3.27 -6.63 -1.20
C ILE A 84 4.21 -7.79 -0.86
N GLY A 85 5.28 -7.95 -1.63
CA GLY A 85 6.31 -8.97 -1.42
C GLY A 85 6.96 -8.84 -0.04
N VAL A 86 7.33 -7.62 0.36
CA VAL A 86 7.89 -7.33 1.69
C VAL A 86 6.89 -7.68 2.78
N LEU A 87 5.63 -7.27 2.68
CA LEU A 87 4.58 -7.66 3.63
C LEU A 87 4.48 -9.18 3.75
N VAL A 88 4.41 -9.90 2.63
CA VAL A 88 4.29 -11.36 2.61
C VAL A 88 5.50 -12.02 3.27
N VAL A 89 6.72 -11.54 2.97
CA VAL A 89 7.95 -12.06 3.57
C VAL A 89 7.97 -11.81 5.08
N MET A 90 7.61 -10.61 5.54
CA MET A 90 7.55 -10.27 6.97
C MET A 90 6.50 -11.10 7.71
N VAL A 91 5.30 -11.24 7.16
CA VAL A 91 4.24 -12.03 7.80
C VAL A 91 4.65 -13.51 7.86
N LYS A 92 5.28 -14.04 6.80
CA LYS A 92 5.78 -15.43 6.77
C LYS A 92 6.91 -15.67 7.77
N SER A 93 7.87 -14.74 7.88
CA SER A 93 9.02 -14.88 8.77
C SER A 93 8.63 -14.76 10.24
N ILE A 94 7.71 -13.86 10.56
CA ILE A 94 7.32 -13.57 11.95
C ILE A 94 6.26 -14.55 12.48
N PHE A 95 5.23 -14.86 11.68
CA PHE A 95 4.03 -15.54 12.19
C PHE A 95 3.81 -16.97 11.67
N ARG A 96 4.57 -17.41 10.65
CA ARG A 96 4.36 -18.70 9.95
C ARG A 96 2.86 -18.97 9.69
N PRO A 97 2.20 -18.13 8.87
CA PRO A 97 0.75 -18.12 8.71
C PRO A 97 0.28 -19.33 7.90
N THR A 98 -0.98 -19.72 8.07
CA THR A 98 -1.70 -20.56 7.11
C THR A 98 -2.10 -19.74 5.88
N THR A 99 -2.55 -20.40 4.80
CA THR A 99 -3.03 -19.72 3.59
C THR A 99 -4.17 -18.74 3.89
N ARG A 100 -5.10 -19.10 4.78
CA ARG A 100 -6.20 -18.22 5.22
C ARG A 100 -5.66 -16.95 5.89
N GLU A 101 -4.72 -17.11 6.81
CA GLU A 101 -4.13 -15.98 7.55
C GLU A 101 -3.33 -15.05 6.63
N LEU A 102 -2.67 -15.59 5.61
CA LEU A 102 -1.98 -14.78 4.60
C LEU A 102 -2.97 -14.00 3.72
N ILE A 103 -4.09 -14.61 3.32
CA ILE A 103 -5.16 -13.91 2.58
C ILE A 103 -5.75 -12.79 3.44
N ILE A 104 -5.95 -13.03 4.73
CA ILE A 104 -6.42 -11.99 5.67
C ILE A 104 -5.41 -10.83 5.73
N ALA A 105 -4.11 -11.11 5.84
CA ALA A 105 -3.06 -10.08 5.85
C ALA A 105 -3.12 -9.19 4.59
N LEU A 106 -3.18 -9.82 3.41
CA LEU A 106 -3.26 -9.12 2.12
C LEU A 106 -4.55 -8.32 1.98
N PHE A 107 -5.69 -8.89 2.42
CA PHE A 107 -6.97 -8.19 2.42
C PHE A 107 -6.96 -6.98 3.35
N THR A 108 -6.39 -7.11 4.55
CA THR A 108 -6.22 -6.00 5.48
C THR A 108 -5.35 -4.91 4.87
N ALA A 109 -4.23 -5.26 4.22
CA ALA A 109 -3.38 -4.29 3.54
C ALA A 109 -4.14 -3.55 2.43
N PHE A 110 -4.90 -4.26 1.59
CA PHE A 110 -5.76 -3.64 0.58
C PHE A 110 -6.78 -2.67 1.19
N PHE A 111 -7.50 -3.11 2.23
CA PHE A 111 -8.53 -2.30 2.89
C PHE A 111 -7.95 -1.02 3.51
N VAL A 112 -6.81 -1.13 4.20
CA VAL A 112 -6.12 0.01 4.80
C VAL A 112 -5.61 0.95 3.71
N THR A 113 -5.03 0.41 2.63
CA THR A 113 -4.57 1.21 1.48
C THR A 113 -5.69 2.01 0.87
N TYR A 114 -6.85 1.39 0.61
CA TYR A 114 -8.02 2.05 0.03
C TYR A 114 -8.46 3.27 0.85
N TRP A 115 -8.65 3.09 2.16
CA TRP A 115 -9.08 4.17 3.03
C TRP A 115 -8.01 5.24 3.22
N LEU A 116 -6.76 4.83 3.44
CA LEU A 116 -5.69 5.76 3.72
C LEU A 116 -5.36 6.62 2.49
N LEU A 117 -5.24 6.01 1.30
CA LEU A 117 -5.06 6.76 0.06
C LEU A 117 -6.29 7.58 -0.30
N GLY A 118 -7.49 7.11 0.03
CA GLY A 118 -8.72 7.90 -0.10
C GLY A 118 -8.62 9.19 0.71
N ILE A 119 -8.33 9.08 2.01
CA ILE A 119 -8.17 10.23 2.91
C ILE A 119 -7.03 11.15 2.44
N ILE A 120 -5.87 10.61 2.10
CA ILE A 120 -4.73 11.39 1.58
C ILE A 120 -5.11 12.12 0.29
N GLY A 121 -5.76 11.41 -0.64
CA GLY A 121 -6.17 11.95 -1.92
C GLY A 121 -7.24 13.04 -1.83
N THR A 122 -8.16 12.94 -0.86
CA THR A 122 -9.24 13.93 -0.71
C THR A 122 -8.87 15.08 0.20
N SER A 123 -8.06 14.85 1.23
CA SER A 123 -7.83 15.82 2.31
C SER A 123 -6.47 16.51 2.24
N PHE A 124 -5.48 15.94 1.55
CA PHE A 124 -4.09 16.43 1.59
C PHE A 124 -3.52 16.79 0.21
N ARG A 125 -4.37 17.16 -0.75
CA ARG A 125 -3.97 17.54 -2.11
C ARG A 125 -4.18 19.03 -2.35
N GLY A 126 -3.10 19.73 -2.71
CA GLY A 126 -3.09 21.14 -3.10
C GLY A 126 -2.94 21.35 -4.62
N PRO A 127 -2.66 22.59 -5.06
CA PRO A 127 -2.34 22.90 -6.45
C PRO A 127 -1.22 22.00 -6.98
N GLU A 128 -1.32 21.59 -8.25
CA GLU A 128 -0.36 20.68 -8.90
C GLU A 128 -0.21 19.29 -8.24
N GLN A 129 -1.20 18.86 -7.44
CA GLN A 129 -1.17 17.62 -6.64
C GLN A 129 -0.09 17.60 -5.56
N ALA A 130 0.51 18.73 -5.21
CA ALA A 130 1.44 18.84 -4.10
C ALA A 130 0.77 18.39 -2.79
N PHE A 131 1.56 17.80 -1.90
CA PHE A 131 1.07 17.50 -0.55
C PHE A 131 0.88 18.81 0.22
N THR A 132 -0.37 19.14 0.54
CA THR A 132 -0.70 20.36 1.29
C THR A 132 -1.58 19.99 2.47
N LEU A 133 -1.23 20.50 3.65
CA LEU A 133 -2.02 20.25 4.84
C LEU A 133 -3.36 21.02 4.74
N PRO A 134 -4.47 20.50 5.28
CA PRO A 134 -5.79 21.12 5.15
C PRO A 134 -5.85 22.59 5.64
N TRP A 135 -4.95 22.98 6.53
CA TRP A 135 -4.86 24.31 7.12
C TRP A 135 -3.84 25.23 6.41
N ASP A 136 -3.13 24.74 5.40
CA ASP A 136 -2.11 25.47 4.64
C ASP A 136 -2.57 25.76 3.20
N LEU A 137 -3.90 25.81 2.98
CA LEU A 137 -4.47 26.11 1.67
C LEU A 137 -4.25 27.60 1.32
N PRO A 138 -3.82 27.91 0.07
CA PRO A 138 -3.61 29.29 -0.34
C PRO A 138 -4.92 30.08 -0.28
N LEU A 139 -4.89 31.23 0.40
CA LEU A 139 -6.04 32.13 0.58
C LEU A 139 -6.46 32.84 -0.72
N VAL A 140 -5.59 32.82 -1.74
CA VAL A 140 -5.81 33.42 -3.05
C VAL A 140 -5.77 32.32 -4.09
N HIS A 141 -6.88 32.15 -4.80
CA HIS A 141 -6.97 31.26 -5.96
C HIS A 141 -6.58 32.05 -7.20
N HIS A 142 -5.51 31.63 -7.90
CA HIS A 142 -5.10 32.16 -9.19
C HIS A 142 -5.57 31.26 -10.32
#